data_AF-A0A0B0D8E1-F1
#
_entry.id   AF-A0A0B0D8E1-F1
#
_cell.length_a   1.000
_cell.length_b   1.000
_cell.length_c   1.000
_cell.angle_alpha   90.00
_cell.angle_beta   90.00
_cell.angle_gamma   90.00
#
_symmetry.space_group_name_H-M   'P 1'
#
loop_
_entity.id
_entity.type
_entity.pdbx_description
1 polymer ?
#
loop_
_entity_poly.entity_id
_entity_poly.type
_entity_poly.pdbx_seq_one_letter_code
_entity_poly.pdbx_strand_id
1 'polypeptide(L)'
;MKVFGLRIKNIFFILIGAAIFSFGLVHFNIQNELGEGGFTGITLLLLYLFNWDPALMNIVLNIPVLIVGWKILGRNTFLYSLIGIVAVSVFIRLSQKYMVEIDLASDLTLASLFAGVFIGIGLGIIFRYGGTTGG
;
A
#
# COMPACT_ATOMS: atom_id res chain seq x y z
N MET A 1 -24.01 -9.25 -2.81
CA MET A 1 -24.22 -8.50 -4.07
C MET A 1 -22.95 -8.50 -4.90
N LYS A 2 -23.08 -8.68 -6.21
CA LYS A 2 -21.99 -8.48 -7.18
C LYS A 2 -22.22 -7.15 -7.90
N VAL A 3 -21.20 -6.32 -8.04
CA VAL A 3 -21.23 -5.06 -8.80
C VAL A 3 -20.20 -5.20 -9.91
N PHE A 4 -20.59 -5.12 -11.18
CA PHE A 4 -19.71 -5.36 -12.34
C PHE A 4 -18.95 -6.71 -12.34
N GLY A 5 -19.48 -7.74 -11.67
CA GLY A 5 -18.81 -9.04 -11.50
C GLY A 5 -17.88 -9.13 -10.28
N LEU A 6 -17.62 -8.00 -9.62
CA LEU A 6 -16.86 -7.90 -8.38
C LEU A 6 -17.74 -8.20 -7.17
N ARG A 7 -17.19 -8.88 -6.17
CA ARG A 7 -17.87 -9.13 -4.89
C ARG A 7 -17.60 -7.97 -3.95
N ILE A 8 -18.65 -7.34 -3.43
CA ILE A 8 -18.52 -6.22 -2.47
C ILE A 8 -17.69 -6.62 -1.24
N LYS A 9 -17.84 -7.86 -0.78
CA LYS A 9 -17.02 -8.42 0.30
C LYS A 9 -15.52 -8.27 0.00
N ASN A 10 -15.08 -8.63 -1.21
CA ASN A 10 -13.67 -8.55 -1.59
C ASN A 10 -13.18 -7.10 -1.57
N ILE A 11 -13.96 -6.17 -2.13
CA ILE A 11 -13.64 -4.74 -2.13
C ILE A 11 -13.47 -4.24 -0.69
N PHE A 12 -14.41 -4.55 0.19
CA PHE A 12 -14.36 -4.15 1.59
C PHE A 12 -13.08 -4.63 2.29
N PHE A 13 -12.70 -5.89 2.11
CA PHE A 13 -11.45 -6.40 2.70
C PHE A 13 -10.20 -5.82 2.05
N ILE A 14 -10.20 -5.56 0.74
CA ILE A 14 -9.09 -4.86 0.07
C ILE A 14 -8.90 -3.46 0.67
N LEU A 15 -9.99 -2.73 0.92
CA LEU A 15 -9.92 -1.42 1.58
C LEU A 15 -9.35 -1.51 2.99
N ILE A 16 -9.76 -2.51 3.78
CA ILE A 16 -9.19 -2.76 5.10
C ILE A 16 -7.70 -3.09 5.01
N GLY A 17 -7.31 -3.99 4.11
CA GLY A 17 -5.92 -4.36 3.91
C GLY A 17 -5.07 -3.16 3.49
N ALA A 18 -5.60 -2.30 2.61
CA ALA A 18 -4.94 -1.07 2.19
C ALA A 18 -4.76 -0.07 3.33
N ALA A 19 -5.75 0.06 4.21
CA ALA A 19 -5.65 0.91 5.39
C ALA A 19 -4.57 0.40 6.36
N ILE A 20 -4.54 -0.90 6.65
CA ILE A 20 -3.54 -1.52 7.54
C ILE A 20 -2.13 -1.40 6.94
N PHE A 21 -1.99 -1.69 5.64
CA PHE A 21 -0.73 -1.56 4.91
C PHE A 21 -0.19 -0.12 4.97
N SER A 22 -1.03 0.85 4.60
CA SER A 22 -0.64 2.26 4.55
C SER A 22 -0.33 2.83 5.93
N PHE A 23 -1.05 2.36 6.97
CA PHE A 23 -0.74 2.71 8.35
C PHE A 23 0.68 2.27 8.71
N GLY A 24 1.03 1.02 8.42
CA GLY A 24 2.38 0.52 8.71
C GLY A 24 3.47 1.23 7.91
N LEU A 25 3.19 1.52 6.63
CA LEU A 25 4.07 2.29 5.76
C LEU A 25 4.40 3.67 6.34
N VAL A 26 3.38 4.42 6.75
CA VAL A 26 3.57 5.80 7.19
C VAL A 26 4.13 5.87 8.61
N HIS A 27 3.60 5.08 9.53
CA HIS A 27 3.90 5.22 10.96
C HIS A 27 5.14 4.43 11.40
N PHE A 28 5.54 3.39 10.66
CA PHE A 28 6.76 2.64 11.00
C PHE A 28 7.85 2.88 9.96
N ASN A 29 7.55 2.75 8.66
CA ASN A 29 8.60 2.94 7.65
C ASN A 29 9.00 4.40 7.49
N ILE A 30 8.07 5.30 7.15
CA ILE A 30 8.40 6.69 6.87
C ILE A 30 8.94 7.42 8.11
N GLN A 31 8.32 7.23 9.28
CA GLN A 31 8.77 7.87 10.53
C GLN A 31 10.17 7.45 10.99
N ASN A 32 10.60 6.22 10.68
CA ASN A 32 11.90 5.69 11.09
C ASN A 32 12.88 5.52 9.92
N GLU A 33 12.59 6.17 8.78
CA GLU A 33 13.39 6.12 7.54
C GLU A 33 13.72 4.67 7.08
N LEU A 34 12.82 3.73 7.35
CA LEU A 34 13.00 2.35 6.92
C LEU A 34 12.65 2.19 5.44
N GLY A 35 13.35 1.27 4.80
CA GLY A 35 13.09 0.87 3.42
C GLY A 35 12.03 -0.23 3.32
N GLU A 36 11.50 -0.38 2.11
CA GLU A 36 10.63 -1.49 1.72
C GLU A 36 11.08 -2.05 0.36
N GLY A 37 10.57 -3.22 -0.02
CA GLY A 37 10.84 -3.82 -1.33
C GLY A 37 9.90 -3.31 -2.43
N GLY A 38 10.22 -3.67 -3.68
CA GLY A 38 9.34 -3.45 -4.83
C GLY A 38 9.17 -1.97 -5.21
N PHE A 39 8.03 -1.64 -5.80
CA PHE A 39 7.72 -0.26 -6.24
C PHE A 39 7.42 0.64 -5.04
N THR A 40 6.93 0.08 -3.95
CA THR A 40 6.81 0.77 -2.66
C THR A 40 8.18 1.24 -2.14
N GLY A 41 9.21 0.39 -2.25
CA GLY A 41 10.58 0.78 -1.92
C GLY A 41 11.08 1.97 -2.74
N ILE A 42 10.82 1.98 -4.05
CA ILE A 42 11.17 3.10 -4.93
C ILE A 42 10.40 4.37 -4.51
N THR A 43 9.13 4.23 -4.12
CA THR A 43 8.31 5.33 -3.59
C THR A 43 8.97 5.95 -2.34
N LEU A 44 9.44 5.13 -1.41
CA LEU A 44 10.15 5.60 -0.21
C LEU A 44 11.50 6.23 -0.53
N LEU A 45 12.26 5.68 -1.49
CA LEU A 45 13.50 6.30 -1.95
C LEU A 45 13.27 7.70 -2.54
N LEU A 46 12.22 7.88 -3.35
CA LEU A 46 11.87 9.19 -3.90
C LEU A 46 11.44 10.19 -2.82
N LEU A 47 10.77 9.71 -1.77
CA LEU A 47 10.50 10.52 -0.59
C LEU A 47 11.80 10.94 0.11
N TYR A 48 12.69 10.01 0.45
CA TYR A 48 13.88 10.33 1.25
C TYR A 48 14.91 11.18 0.47
N LEU A 49 14.98 11.03 -0.85
CA LEU A 49 15.94 11.77 -1.69
C LEU A 49 15.40 13.10 -2.22
N PHE A 50 14.12 13.15 -2.61
CA PHE A 50 13.55 14.30 -3.31
C PHE A 50 12.37 14.94 -2.58
N ASN A 51 11.99 14.38 -1.42
CA ASN A 51 10.81 14.79 -0.64
C ASN A 51 9.51 14.73 -1.44
N TRP A 52 9.41 13.77 -2.36
CA TRP A 52 8.23 13.58 -3.19
C TRP A 52 7.12 12.86 -2.43
N ASP A 53 5.87 13.26 -2.70
CA ASP A 53 4.69 12.73 -2.02
C ASP A 53 4.52 11.22 -2.32
N PRO A 54 4.63 10.33 -1.31
CA PRO A 54 4.49 8.88 -1.47
C PRO A 54 3.12 8.46 -1.99
N ALA A 55 2.05 9.16 -1.62
CA ALA A 55 0.72 8.84 -2.10
C ALA A 55 0.62 9.05 -3.62
N LEU A 56 1.24 10.12 -4.12
CA LEU A 56 1.27 10.42 -5.55
C LEU A 56 2.22 9.47 -6.29
N MET A 57 3.42 9.26 -5.76
CA MET A 57 4.42 8.39 -6.37
C MET A 57 3.96 6.93 -6.42
N ASN A 58 3.21 6.46 -5.42
CA ASN A 58 2.59 5.14 -5.45
C ASN A 58 1.67 4.95 -6.66
N ILE A 59 0.86 5.95 -7.05
CA ILE A 59 0.02 5.84 -8.25
C ILE A 59 0.88 5.89 -9.49
N VAL A 60 1.77 6.88 -9.61
CA VAL A 60 2.59 7.12 -10.81
C VAL A 60 3.44 5.89 -11.15
N LEU A 61 4.13 5.34 -10.15
CA LEU A 61 4.98 4.16 -10.33
C LEU A 61 4.15 2.91 -10.64
N ASN A 62 2.90 2.82 -10.19
CA ASN A 62 2.03 1.70 -10.52
C ASN A 62 1.34 1.81 -11.89
N ILE A 63 1.39 2.95 -12.59
CA ILE A 63 0.81 3.07 -13.94
C ILE A 63 1.41 2.04 -14.92
N PRO A 64 2.74 1.89 -15.05
CA PRO A 64 3.34 0.84 -15.87
C PRO A 64 2.88 -0.57 -15.49
N VAL A 65 2.82 -0.86 -14.17
CA VAL A 65 2.40 -2.16 -13.63
C VAL A 65 0.93 -2.43 -13.98
N LEU A 66 0.06 -1.43 -13.91
CA LEU A 66 -1.33 -1.53 -14.33
C LEU A 66 -1.47 -1.78 -15.83
N ILE A 67 -0.67 -1.11 -16.68
CA ILE A 67 -0.69 -1.34 -18.13
C ILE A 67 -0.33 -2.79 -18.46
N VAL A 68 0.72 -3.32 -17.82
CA VAL A 68 1.13 -4.73 -17.98
C VAL A 68 0.06 -5.66 -17.38
N GLY A 69 -0.45 -5.31 -16.20
CA GLY A 69 -1.47 -6.05 -15.48
C GLY A 69 -2.77 -6.18 -16.26
N TRP A 70 -3.17 -5.19 -17.06
CA TRP A 70 -4.37 -5.28 -17.91
C TRP A 70 -4.26 -6.40 -18.96
N LYS A 71 -3.05 -6.66 -19.47
CA LYS A 71 -2.82 -7.69 -20.49
C LYS A 71 -2.68 -9.10 -19.89
N ILE A 72 -2.17 -9.20 -18.67
CA ILE A 72 -1.79 -10.48 -18.04
C ILE A 72 -2.83 -10.95 -17.01
N LEU A 73 -3.44 -10.03 -16.26
CA LEU A 73 -4.40 -10.34 -15.21
C LEU A 73 -5.81 -10.51 -15.77
N GLY A 74 -6.58 -11.40 -15.15
CA GLY A 74 -8.01 -11.48 -15.42
C GLY A 74 -8.74 -10.19 -15.04
N ARG A 75 -9.81 -9.84 -15.77
CA ARG A 75 -10.59 -8.59 -15.60
C ARG A 75 -10.93 -8.25 -14.14
N ASN A 76 -11.34 -9.25 -13.35
CA ASN A 76 -11.71 -9.04 -11.95
C ASN A 76 -10.49 -8.72 -11.07
N THR A 77 -9.38 -9.46 -11.25
CA THR A 77 -8.12 -9.25 -10.52
C THR A 77 -7.53 -7.89 -10.84
N PHE A 78 -7.56 -7.48 -12.12
CA PHE A 78 -7.15 -6.15 -12.51
C PHE A 78 -7.95 -5.07 -11.79
N LEU A 79 -9.29 -5.16 -11.81
CA LEU A 79 -10.15 -4.16 -11.15
C LEU A 79 -9.94 -4.13 -9.62
N TYR A 80 -9.79 -5.28 -8.97
CA TYR A 80 -9.46 -5.34 -7.54
C TYR A 80 -8.09 -4.71 -7.24
N SER A 81 -7.10 -4.91 -8.10
CA SER A 81 -5.77 -4.33 -7.94
C SER A 81 -5.78 -2.83 -8.16
N LEU A 82 -6.54 -2.33 -9.14
CA LEU A 82 -6.75 -0.90 -9.36
C LEU A 82 -7.39 -0.25 -8.12
N ILE A 83 -8.41 -0.88 -7.55
CA ILE A 83 -9.03 -0.42 -6.29
C ILE A 83 -8.00 -0.44 -5.15
N GLY A 84 -7.20 -1.50 -5.04
CA GLY A 84 -6.16 -1.64 -4.02
C GLY A 84 -5.10 -0.53 -4.10
N ILE A 85 -4.55 -0.28 -5.29
CA ILE A 85 -3.53 0.76 -5.53
C ILE A 85 -4.07 2.15 -5.18
N VAL A 86 -5.28 2.48 -5.65
CA VAL A 86 -5.91 3.77 -5.35
C VAL A 86 -6.22 3.88 -3.85
N ALA A 87 -6.73 2.81 -3.23
CA ALA A 87 -7.00 2.80 -1.79
C ALA A 87 -5.72 2.99 -0.97
N VAL A 88 -4.63 2.29 -1.30
CA VAL A 88 -3.34 2.47 -0.63
C VAL A 88 -2.87 3.92 -0.76
N SER A 89 -2.91 4.50 -1.96
CA SER A 89 -2.54 5.92 -2.13
C SER A 89 -3.37 6.86 -1.27
N VAL A 90 -4.70 6.68 -1.24
CA VAL A 90 -5.61 7.48 -0.42
C VAL A 90 -5.31 7.30 1.07
N PHE A 91 -5.08 6.07 1.52
CA PHE A 91 -4.79 5.80 2.93
C PHE A 91 -3.40 6.28 3.34
N ILE A 92 -2.38 6.22 2.47
CA ILE A 92 -1.08 6.87 2.71
C ILE A 92 -1.30 8.36 2.96
N ARG A 93 -2.04 9.04 2.07
CA ARG A 93 -2.32 10.48 2.21
C ARG A 93 -3.09 10.78 3.49
N LEU A 94 -4.06 9.95 3.86
CA LEU A 94 -4.82 10.09 5.10
C LEU A 94 -3.94 9.87 6.33
N SER A 95 -3.10 8.84 6.33
CA SER A 95 -2.16 8.54 7.41
C SER A 95 -1.11 9.62 7.58
N GLN A 96 -0.66 10.26 6.51
CA GLN A 96 0.23 11.42 6.59
C GLN A 96 -0.50 12.66 7.16
N LYS A 97 -1.77 12.86 6.82
CA LYS A 97 -2.57 13.98 7.33
C LYS A 97 -2.90 13.83 8.81
N TYR A 98 -3.21 12.61 9.25
CA TYR A 98 -3.51 12.27 10.64
C TYR A 98 -2.37 11.45 11.24
N MET A 99 -1.16 12.00 11.15
CA MET A 99 0.04 11.33 11.63
C MET A 99 -0.01 11.16 13.14
N VAL A 100 0.17 9.92 13.59
CA VAL A 100 0.38 9.60 15.01
C VAL A 100 1.86 9.42 15.21
N GLU A 101 2.48 10.20 16.11
CA GLU A 101 3.89 9.99 16.44
C GLU A 101 4.01 8.73 17.32
N ILE A 102 4.70 7.72 16.79
CA ILE A 102 5.05 6.52 17.54
C ILE A 102 6.56 6.56 17.75
N ASP A 103 6.98 6.95 18.95
CA ASP A 103 8.40 7.05 19.30
C ASP A 103 9.03 5.65 19.40
N LEU A 104 9.57 5.21 18.27
CA LEU A 104 10.32 3.96 18.11
C LEU A 104 11.73 4.21 17.56
N ALA A 105 12.15 5.48 17.49
CA ALA A 105 13.44 5.85 16.90
C ALA A 105 14.63 5.24 17.65
N SER A 106 14.48 4.99 18.95
CA SER A 106 15.49 4.34 19.78
C SER A 106 15.59 2.82 19.57
N ASP A 107 14.60 2.18 18.94
CA ASP A 107 14.56 0.74 18.70
C ASP A 107 14.07 0.41 17.28
N LEU A 108 14.98 0.55 16.32
CA LEU A 108 14.72 0.25 14.91
C LEU A 108 14.35 -1.22 14.68
N THR A 109 14.76 -2.14 15.57
CA THR A 109 14.38 -3.56 15.46
C THR A 109 12.89 -3.70 15.68
N LEU A 110 12.38 -3.07 16.74
CA LEU A 110 10.96 -3.06 17.05
C LEU A 110 10.15 -2.30 15.99
N ALA A 111 10.65 -1.17 15.49
CA ALA A 111 10.04 -0.44 14.39
C ALA A 111 9.89 -1.32 13.13
N SER A 112 10.95 -2.02 12.73
CA SER A 112 10.94 -2.92 11.57
C SER A 112 10.01 -4.13 11.74
N LEU A 113 9.89 -4.64 12.97
CA LEU A 113 8.95 -5.72 13.29
C LEU A 113 7.50 -5.27 13.10
N PHE A 114 7.15 -4.10 13.65
CA PHE A 114 5.83 -3.53 13.47
C PHE A 114 5.54 -3.20 12.00
N ALA A 115 6.48 -2.58 11.30
CA ALA A 115 6.37 -2.36 9.87
C ALA A 115 6.03 -3.67 9.14
N GLY A 116 6.82 -4.73 9.34
CA GLY A 116 6.62 -6.03 8.70
C GLY A 116 5.27 -6.67 9.04
N VAL A 117 4.79 -6.56 10.28
CA VAL A 117 3.49 -7.11 10.70
C VAL A 117 2.34 -6.37 10.01
N PHE A 118 2.32 -5.03 10.05
CA PHE A 118 1.25 -4.25 9.46
C PHE A 118 1.23 -4.37 7.93
N ILE A 119 2.39 -4.22 7.29
CA ILE A 119 2.55 -4.38 5.85
C ILE A 119 2.17 -5.79 5.41
N GLY A 120 2.67 -6.82 6.11
CA GLY A 120 2.39 -8.22 5.79
C GLY A 120 0.91 -8.60 5.94
N ILE A 121 0.25 -8.14 7.01
CA ILE A 121 -1.19 -8.37 7.21
C ILE A 121 -2.00 -7.64 6.12
N GLY A 122 -1.68 -6.37 5.85
CA GLY A 122 -2.36 -5.58 4.84
C GLY A 122 -2.26 -6.20 3.44
N LEU A 123 -1.05 -6.55 3.01
CA LEU A 123 -0.78 -7.26 1.76
C LEU A 123 -1.47 -8.61 1.70
N GLY A 124 -1.36 -9.41 2.77
CA GLY A 124 -1.96 -10.74 2.85
C GLY A 124 -3.48 -10.68 2.68
N ILE A 125 -4.15 -9.68 3.25
CA ILE A 125 -5.59 -9.47 3.05
C ILE A 125 -5.88 -9.10 1.59
N ILE A 126 -5.16 -8.13 1.01
CA ILE A 126 -5.38 -7.68 -0.37
C ILE A 126 -5.24 -8.87 -1.35
N PHE A 127 -4.16 -9.64 -1.23
CA PHE A 127 -3.91 -10.81 -2.07
C PHE A 127 -4.97 -11.91 -1.86
N ARG A 128 -5.37 -12.17 -0.61
CA ARG A 128 -6.41 -13.17 -0.30
C ARG A 128 -7.74 -12.88 -0.99
N TYR A 129 -8.07 -11.62 -1.23
CA TYR A 129 -9.30 -11.21 -1.92
C TYR A 129 -9.12 -10.94 -3.41
N GLY A 130 -7.94 -11.22 -3.96
CA GLY A 130 -7.64 -11.21 -5.39
C GLY A 130 -7.28 -9.84 -5.96
N GLY A 131 -6.91 -8.87 -5.12
CA GLY A 131 -6.26 -7.63 -5.57
C GLY A 131 -4.75 -7.69 -5.35
N THR A 132 -4.04 -6.67 -5.81
CA THR A 132 -2.63 -6.41 -5.47
C THR A 132 -2.47 -4.93 -5.11
N THR A 133 -1.36 -4.59 -4.47
CA THR A 133 -0.93 -3.18 -4.28
C THR A 133 -0.10 -2.67 -5.46
N GLY A 134 0.03 -3.47 -6.52
CA GLY A 134 0.89 -3.21 -7.66
C GLY A 134 2.24 -3.92 -7.56
N GLY A 135 3.33 -3.18 -7.79
CA GLY A 135 4.70 -3.69 -7.89
C GLY A 135 5.48 -3.81 -6.58
#